data_AF-E5Y9R5-F1
#
_entry.id   AF-E5Y9R5-F1
#
_cell.length_a   1.000
_cell.length_b   1.000
_cell.length_c   1.000
_cell.angle_alpha   90.00
_cell.angle_beta   90.00
_cell.angle_gamma   90.00
#
_symmetry.space_group_name_H-M   'P 1'
#
loop_
_entity.id
_entity.type
_entity.pdbx_description
1 polymer ?
#
loop_
_entity_poly.entity_id
_entity_poly.type
_entity_poly.pdbx_seq_one_letter_code
_entity_poly.pdbx_strand_id
1 'polypeptide(L)'
;METTVIDFILSTLAQLSAQYPDAAWIITALSVVMTVCGLCAVATVWMPVPKETTGAYAAVYRWVHAFAAHFGQNRGAVADGKSETVKAEVKAVTGK
;
A
#
# COMPACT_ATOMS: atom_id res chain seq x y z
N MET A 1 18.16 12.37 15.06
CA MET A 1 17.94 10.91 14.92
C MET A 1 17.08 10.60 13.70
N GLU A 2 15.98 11.34 13.47
CA GLU A 2 15.13 11.14 12.28
C GLU A 2 15.82 11.50 10.97
N THR A 3 16.57 12.61 10.92
CA THR A 3 17.37 13.01 9.74
C THR A 3 18.40 11.95 9.35
N THR A 4 19.11 11.38 10.32
CA THR A 4 20.06 10.28 10.10
C THR A 4 19.41 8.99 9.57
N VAL A 5 18.16 8.71 9.92
CA VAL A 5 17.43 7.54 9.41
C VAL A 5 16.96 7.79 7.97
N ILE A 6 16.46 8.99 7.68
CA ILE A 6 16.05 9.37 6.32
C ILE A 6 17.24 9.33 5.37
N ASP A 7 18.39 9.90 5.77
CA ASP A 7 19.62 9.88 4.97
C ASP A 7 20.14 8.45 4.76
N PHE A 8 20.06 7.59 5.78
CA PHE A 8 20.40 6.18 5.67
C PHE A 8 19.50 5.44 4.68
N ILE A 9 18.17 5.66 4.74
CA ILE A 9 17.22 5.05 3.81
C ILE A 9 17.51 5.52 2.38
N LEU A 10 17.66 6.84 2.16
CA LEU A 10 17.88 7.41 0.83
C LEU A 10 19.22 6.95 0.22
N SER A 11 20.29 6.88 1.01
CA SER A 11 21.59 6.37 0.56
C SER A 11 21.56 4.87 0.26
N THR A 12 20.85 4.08 1.06
CA THR A 12 20.67 2.63 0.82
C THR A 12 19.87 2.38 -0.46
N LEU A 13 18.79 3.13 -0.69
CA LEU A 13 18.02 3.06 -1.93
C LEU A 13 18.86 3.49 -3.16
N ALA A 14 19.69 4.53 -3.02
CA ALA A 14 20.58 4.96 -4.09
C ALA A 14 21.61 3.87 -4.46
N GLN A 15 22.22 3.23 -3.45
CA GLN A 15 23.14 2.12 -3.68
C GLN A 15 22.45 0.90 -4.30
N LEU A 16 21.26 0.56 -3.84
CA LEU A 16 20.47 -0.54 -4.41
C LEU A 16 20.11 -0.26 -5.88
N SER A 17 19.74 0.98 -6.21
CA SER A 17 19.45 1.39 -7.58
C SER A 17 20.67 1.33 -8.50
N ALA A 18 21.87 1.62 -7.96
CA ALA A 18 23.13 1.54 -8.70
C ALA A 18 23.59 0.09 -8.93
N GLN A 19 23.24 -0.83 -8.03
CA GLN A 19 23.57 -2.25 -8.15
C GLN A 19 22.68 -3.01 -9.14
N TYR A 20 21.44 -2.57 -9.34
CA TYR A 20 20.49 -3.23 -10.23
C TYR A 20 19.82 -2.22 -11.18
N PRO A 21 20.59 -1.60 -12.12
CA PRO A 21 20.02 -0.67 -13.10
C PRO A 21 18.94 -1.34 -13.95
N ASP A 22 19.11 -2.63 -14.25
CA ASP A 22 18.16 -3.45 -15.01
C ASP A 22 16.88 -3.76 -14.21
N ALA A 23 16.87 -3.51 -12.90
CA ALA A 23 15.71 -3.66 -12.02
C ALA A 23 15.04 -2.32 -11.68
N ALA A 24 15.55 -1.19 -12.19
CA ALA A 24 14.97 0.13 -11.94
C ALA A 24 13.50 0.22 -12.41
N TRP A 25 13.11 -0.55 -13.43
CA TRP A 25 11.71 -0.63 -13.88
C TRP A 25 10.78 -1.21 -12.81
N ILE A 26 11.27 -1.98 -11.85
CA ILE A 26 10.46 -2.53 -10.75
C ILE A 26 9.90 -1.41 -9.89
N ILE A 27 10.69 -0.36 -9.62
CA ILE A 27 10.22 0.82 -8.88
C ILE A 27 9.08 1.48 -9.65
N THR A 28 9.26 1.70 -10.95
CA THR A 28 8.21 2.27 -11.81
C THR A 28 6.95 1.39 -11.84
N ALA A 29 7.11 0.08 -11.99
CA ALA A 29 6.00 -0.87 -11.99
C ALA A 29 5.24 -0.86 -10.65
N LEU A 30 5.96 -0.84 -9.53
CA LEU A 30 5.36 -0.73 -8.19
C LEU A 30 4.63 0.59 -8.00
N SER A 31 5.20 1.72 -8.45
CA SER A 31 4.52 3.03 -8.39
C SER A 31 3.23 3.06 -9.21
N VAL A 32 3.24 2.47 -10.41
CA VAL A 32 2.04 2.33 -11.24
C VAL A 32 0.99 1.46 -10.55
N VAL A 33 1.38 0.29 -10.03
CA VAL A 33 0.47 -0.60 -9.29
C VAL A 33 -0.14 0.12 -8.10
N MET A 34 0.66 0.86 -7.31
CA MET A 34 0.14 1.57 -6.14
C MET A 34 -0.80 2.72 -6.50
N THR A 35 -0.53 3.40 -7.59
CA THR A 35 -1.41 4.44 -8.13
C THR A 35 -2.75 3.83 -8.56
N VAL A 36 -2.72 2.70 -9.28
CA VAL A 36 -3.93 1.96 -9.69
C VAL A 36 -4.74 1.51 -8.47
N CYS A 37 -4.11 0.94 -7.44
CA CYS A 37 -4.79 0.56 -6.20
C CYS A 37 -5.51 1.75 -5.54
N GLY A 38 -4.86 2.92 -5.49
CA GLY A 38 -5.45 4.15 -4.95
C GLY A 38 -6.66 4.64 -5.76
N LEU A 39 -6.56 4.65 -7.09
CA LEU A 39 -7.68 4.99 -7.98
C LEU A 39 -8.85 4.02 -7.82
N CYS A 40 -8.56 2.72 -7.75
CA CYS A 40 -9.56 1.69 -7.51
C CYS A 40 -10.28 1.90 -6.17
N ALA A 41 -9.57 2.26 -5.10
CA ALA A 41 -10.18 2.52 -3.78
C ALA A 41 -11.17 3.70 -3.79
N VAL A 42 -10.94 4.72 -4.63
CA VAL A 42 -11.90 5.81 -4.82
C VAL A 42 -13.08 5.34 -5.68
N ALA A 43 -12.80 4.61 -6.75
CA ALA A 43 -13.82 4.10 -7.67
C ALA A 43 -14.84 3.18 -6.98
N THR A 44 -14.39 2.32 -6.05
CA THR A 44 -15.28 1.39 -5.33
C THR A 44 -16.36 2.09 -4.51
N VAL A 45 -16.18 3.35 -4.10
CA VAL A 45 -17.18 4.12 -3.35
C VAL A 45 -18.44 4.38 -4.19
N TRP A 46 -18.29 4.48 -5.51
CA TRP A 46 -19.35 4.91 -6.42
C TRP A 46 -19.82 3.81 -7.37
N MET A 47 -19.19 2.64 -7.34
CA MET A 47 -19.57 1.53 -8.22
C MET A 47 -20.79 0.78 -7.67
N PRO A 48 -21.88 0.67 -8.43
CA PRO A 48 -23.03 -0.14 -8.03
C PRO A 48 -22.67 -1.63 -8.03
N VAL A 49 -23.24 -2.37 -7.07
CA VAL A 49 -23.06 -3.83 -7.01
C VAL A 49 -23.68 -4.46 -8.26
N PRO A 50 -22.95 -5.33 -8.99
CA PRO A 50 -23.49 -6.00 -10.17
C PRO A 50 -24.67 -6.91 -9.77
N LYS A 51 -25.75 -6.86 -10.55
CA LYS A 51 -26.95 -7.69 -10.34
C LYS A 51 -26.71 -9.16 -10.69
N GLU A 52 -25.77 -9.42 -11.59
CA GLU A 52 -25.38 -10.75 -12.03
C GLU A 52 -23.94 -11.03 -11.61
N THR A 53 -23.63 -12.29 -11.29
CA THR A 53 -22.28 -12.70 -10.83
C THR A 53 -21.30 -12.93 -11.97
N THR A 54 -21.78 -12.88 -13.22
CA THR A 54 -21.01 -13.11 -14.45
C THR A 54 -21.12 -11.89 -15.39
N GLY A 55 -20.28 -11.85 -16.42
CA GLY A 55 -20.24 -10.75 -17.38
C GLY A 55 -19.11 -9.74 -17.12
N ALA A 56 -18.86 -8.90 -18.13
CA ALA A 56 -17.72 -7.99 -18.13
C ALA A 56 -17.74 -7.01 -16.94
N TYR A 57 -18.91 -6.47 -16.60
CA TYR A 57 -19.03 -5.55 -15.46
C TYR A 57 -18.75 -6.24 -14.12
N ALA A 58 -19.27 -7.45 -13.91
CA ALA A 58 -19.01 -8.22 -12.68
C ALA A 58 -17.52 -8.59 -12.55
N ALA A 59 -16.86 -8.91 -13.66
CA ALA A 59 -15.42 -9.15 -13.68
C ALA A 59 -14.62 -7.90 -13.31
N VAL A 60 -14.92 -6.76 -13.94
CA VAL A 60 -14.26 -5.47 -13.63
C VAL A 60 -14.53 -5.06 -12.19
N TYR A 61 -15.77 -5.18 -11.71
CA TYR A 61 -16.15 -4.87 -10.33
C TYR A 61 -15.31 -5.65 -9.33
N ARG A 62 -15.11 -6.96 -9.55
CA ARG A 62 -14.26 -7.82 -8.69
C ARG A 62 -12.80 -7.39 -8.70
N TRP A 63 -12.24 -7.12 -9.87
CA TRP A 63 -10.85 -6.67 -9.99
C TRP A 63 -10.62 -5.33 -9.30
N VAL A 64 -11.48 -4.35 -9.54
CA VAL A 64 -11.37 -3.02 -8.93
C VAL A 64 -11.52 -3.10 -7.41
N HIS A 65 -12.43 -3.94 -6.89
CA HIS A 65 -12.54 -4.17 -5.44
C HIS A 65 -11.35 -4.91 -4.85
N ALA A 66 -10.74 -5.86 -5.58
CA ALA A 66 -9.53 -6.53 -5.14
C ALA A 66 -8.34 -5.56 -5.05
N PHE A 67 -8.15 -4.69 -6.06
CA PHE A 67 -7.11 -3.65 -6.03
C PHE A 67 -7.35 -2.61 -4.93
N ALA A 68 -8.61 -2.23 -4.69
CA ALA A 68 -8.97 -1.35 -3.58
C ALA A 68 -8.67 -1.97 -2.21
N ALA A 69 -8.94 -3.27 -2.03
CA ALA A 69 -8.70 -3.97 -0.77
C ALA A 69 -7.21 -3.95 -0.37
N HIS A 70 -6.29 -4.07 -1.32
CA HIS A 70 -4.85 -3.93 -1.04
C HIS A 70 -4.47 -2.56 -0.48
N PHE A 71 -5.16 -1.49 -0.87
CA PHE A 71 -4.96 -0.17 -0.27
C PHE A 71 -5.68 -0.04 1.09
N GLY A 72 -6.87 -0.63 1.23
CA GLY A 72 -7.66 -0.64 2.46
C GLY A 72 -6.99 -1.39 3.63
N GLN A 73 -6.24 -2.46 3.34
CA GLN A 73 -5.47 -3.21 4.35
C GLN A 73 -4.42 -2.34 5.06
N ASN A 74 -3.81 -1.37 4.35
CA ASN A 74 -2.90 -0.41 4.97
C ASN A 74 -3.61 0.57 5.91
N ARG A 75 -4.87 0.93 5.64
CA ARG A 75 -5.66 1.73 6.59
C ARG A 75 -6.02 0.95 7.85
N GLY A 76 -6.34 -0.34 7.72
CA GLY A 76 -6.55 -1.24 8.86
C GLY A 76 -5.31 -1.34 9.74
N ALA A 77 -4.16 -1.63 9.14
CA ALA A 77 -2.88 -1.67 9.86
C ALA A 77 -2.52 -0.32 10.51
N VAL A 78 -2.81 0.81 9.87
CA VAL A 78 -2.62 2.15 10.45
C VAL A 78 -3.60 2.43 11.59
N ALA A 79 -4.84 1.94 11.51
CA ALA A 79 -5.83 2.06 12.58
C ALA A 79 -5.44 1.20 13.79
N ASP A 80 -5.02 -0.04 13.55
CA ASP A 80 -4.55 -0.97 14.58
C ASP A 80 -3.27 -0.45 15.26
N GLY A 81 -2.33 0.11 14.49
CA GLY A 81 -1.14 0.79 15.03
C GLY A 81 -1.46 2.05 15.85
N LYS A 82 -2.67 2.62 15.70
CA LYS A 82 -3.15 3.73 16.53
C LYS A 82 -3.89 3.27 17.79
N SER A 83 -4.23 1.99 17.92
CA SER A 83 -4.90 1.44 19.09
C SER A 83 -4.04 1.55 20.34
N GLU A 84 -4.69 1.78 21.49
CA GLU A 84 -4.04 1.89 22.80
C GLU A 84 -3.25 0.62 23.13
N THR A 85 -3.79 -0.54 22.77
CA THR A 85 -3.20 -1.86 23.02
C THR A 85 -1.89 -2.03 22.26
N VAL A 86 -1.88 -1.76 20.95
CA VAL A 86 -0.66 -1.89 20.14
C VAL A 86 0.38 -0.84 20.54
N LYS A 87 -0.04 0.37 20.92
CA LYS A 87 0.88 1.38 21.46
C LYS A 87 1.49 0.97 22.79
N ALA A 88 0.72 0.35 23.68
CA ALA A 88 1.22 -0.14 24.96
C ALA A 88 2.24 -1.26 24.77
N GLU A 89 1.96 -2.20 23.88
CA GLU A 89 2.89 -3.29 23.51
C GLU A 89 4.17 -2.76 22.86
N VAL A 90 4.05 -1.82 21.90
CA VAL A 90 5.22 -1.17 21.29
C VAL A 90 6.04 -0.44 22.36
N LYS A 91 5.40 0.34 23.23
CA LYS A 91 6.07 1.07 24.31
C LYS A 91 6.78 0.14 25.30
N ALA A 92 6.20 -1.02 25.60
CA ALA A 92 6.81 -2.04 26.44
C ALA A 92 8.10 -2.60 25.82
N VAL A 93 8.16 -2.73 24.49
CA VAL A 93 9.32 -3.27 23.76
C VAL A 93 10.36 -2.20 23.44
N THR A 94 9.94 -0.98 23.07
CA THR A 94 10.84 0.10 22.62
C THR A 94 11.22 1.10 23.72
N GLY A 95 10.57 1.04 24.89
CA GLY A 95 10.85 1.93 26.02
C GLY A 95 10.45 3.40 25.80
N LYS A 96 9.75 3.71 24.71
CA LYS A 96 9.17 5.02 24.37
C LYS A 96 7.71 4.85 24.02
#